data_AF-A0A7K4A4T5-F1
#
_entry.id   AF-A0A7K4A4T5-F1
#
_cell.length_a   1.000
_cell.length_b   1.000
_cell.length_c   1.000
_cell.angle_alpha   90.00
_cell.angle_beta   90.00
_cell.angle_gamma   90.00
#
_symmetry.space_group_name_H-M   'P 1'
#
loop_
_entity.id
_entity.type
_entity.pdbx_description
1 polymer ?
#
loop_
_entity_poly.entity_id
_entity_poly.type
_entity_poly.pdbx_seq_one_letter_code
_entity_poly.pdbx_strand_id
1 'polypeptide(L)'
;MKINHVFTMLLLLFVFLVLIGNVQGISQDDLNDIVIRDVLNEKMEGMWVYAKPEPVDAGSTITTWYGDIKLPDKDGWLFFIDDAPMQSWAHPCRYIFVDTSGSVTVRNALGPPTDLAKWKKVAGVATPPSSPPSATVPSATRGSINALPPCTNPGHCYAVIISGGADSYNNWERYYGDVSFMYKTLVNDYGYLDDHIIVLMSDGTDTGLDQHKYDDSYVNSNPDLDGDGDDDVGFSATNANIGTVFDDLQTQLENSDHLFIFTTDHGGPENDPQVGTEVIINLWYETMRDDEFDANLDKITATVPIMITMEQCYSGGFIDDVIPGPVGQERVIATAANAFESSYGDTFSTLWISAVAGHDKGGGSVDADTDNDGTVSMSEAFLYAEANDHESEHPQYGETPVTIGSTLALNSCYLPVVPIANAGPDQTVEQTSLAGTPVMLDGSGSADPCGEALTYSWTWSGGSATGVTPMGTFPLGTTVVTLVVTADGRSSEPD
;
A
#
# COMPACT_ATOMS: atom_id res chain seq x y z
N MET A 1 71.81 -1.96 -56.54
CA MET A 1 70.88 -0.99 -57.17
C MET A 1 69.56 -1.72 -57.40
N LYS A 2 68.52 -1.39 -56.58
CA LYS A 2 67.07 -1.64 -56.79
C LYS A 2 66.62 -3.12 -56.95
N ILE A 3 65.45 -3.63 -56.52
CA ILE A 3 64.24 -3.23 -55.79
C ILE A 3 63.47 -4.56 -55.50
N ASN A 4 62.85 -4.67 -54.30
CA ASN A 4 61.62 -5.37 -53.85
C ASN A 4 61.26 -6.80 -54.35
N HIS A 5 61.15 -7.80 -53.45
CA HIS A 5 59.97 -8.27 -52.65
C HIS A 5 58.92 -9.00 -53.53
N VAL A 6 58.39 -10.20 -53.25
CA VAL A 6 57.83 -10.87 -52.05
C VAL A 6 57.71 -12.37 -52.38
N PHE A 7 57.78 -13.32 -51.43
CA PHE A 7 56.81 -14.44 -51.28
C PHE A 7 57.11 -15.39 -50.11
N THR A 8 56.07 -15.59 -49.29
CA THR A 8 55.66 -16.80 -48.52
C THR A 8 56.14 -17.08 -47.09
N MET A 9 55.11 -17.38 -46.27
CA MET A 9 55.05 -18.11 -45.00
C MET A 9 55.47 -17.38 -43.72
N LEU A 10 54.47 -17.00 -42.91
CA LEU A 10 54.32 -17.62 -41.59
C LEU A 10 52.85 -17.61 -41.13
N LEU A 11 52.40 -18.81 -40.75
CA LEU A 11 51.13 -19.18 -40.16
C LEU A 11 51.23 -19.01 -38.63
N LEU A 12 50.11 -18.76 -37.95
CA LEU A 12 49.87 -18.89 -36.50
C LEU A 12 50.50 -17.83 -35.58
N LEU A 13 49.73 -16.78 -35.27
CA LEU A 13 49.24 -16.40 -33.92
C LEU A 13 48.84 -14.91 -33.97
N PHE A 14 47.74 -14.55 -33.30
CA PHE A 14 47.15 -13.21 -33.21
C PHE A 14 46.56 -12.66 -34.51
N VAL A 15 45.24 -12.70 -34.63
CA VAL A 15 44.40 -11.48 -34.61
C VAL A 15 42.95 -11.94 -34.41
N PHE A 16 42.41 -11.56 -33.26
CA PHE A 16 41.00 -11.43 -32.96
C PHE A 16 40.50 -10.21 -33.77
N LEU A 17 39.94 -10.41 -34.97
CA LEU A 17 39.16 -9.39 -35.68
C LEU A 17 37.93 -10.08 -36.28
N VAL A 18 36.78 -9.81 -35.64
CA VAL A 18 35.52 -9.42 -36.28
C VAL A 18 35.39 -9.87 -37.75
N LEU A 19 34.85 -11.07 -37.94
CA LEU A 19 34.16 -11.47 -39.17
C LEU A 19 32.66 -11.26 -38.93
N ILE A 20 32.25 -10.00 -38.87
CA ILE A 20 30.89 -9.58 -39.19
C ILE A 20 30.87 -9.38 -40.71
N GLY A 21 29.99 -10.08 -41.41
CA GLY A 21 29.58 -9.68 -42.75
C GLY A 21 29.36 -10.82 -43.75
N ASN A 22 28.08 -11.02 -44.07
CA ASN A 22 27.52 -11.62 -45.29
C ASN A 22 27.17 -13.12 -45.29
N VAL A 23 26.27 -13.50 -44.38
CA VAL A 23 24.92 -13.88 -44.85
C VAL A 23 24.13 -12.57 -44.86
N GLN A 24 23.24 -12.30 -45.82
CA GLN A 24 22.35 -11.13 -45.74
C GLN A 24 21.49 -11.27 -44.47
N GLY A 25 22.01 -10.77 -43.35
CA GLY A 25 21.40 -10.85 -42.04
C GLY A 25 20.27 -9.84 -42.00
N ILE A 26 19.10 -10.31 -41.58
CA ILE A 26 17.95 -9.46 -41.28
C ILE A 26 18.43 -8.45 -40.22
N SER A 27 18.28 -7.15 -40.48
CA SER A 27 18.64 -6.14 -39.49
C SER A 27 17.62 -6.10 -38.34
N GLN A 28 17.99 -5.53 -37.19
CA GLN A 28 17.03 -5.34 -36.10
C GLN A 28 15.81 -4.50 -36.54
N ASP A 29 16.03 -3.51 -37.40
CA ASP A 29 14.94 -2.69 -37.94
C ASP A 29 14.01 -3.51 -38.85
N ASP A 30 14.56 -4.38 -39.70
CA ASP A 30 13.74 -5.30 -40.51
C ASP A 30 12.91 -6.27 -39.63
N LEU A 31 13.47 -6.71 -38.49
CA LEU A 31 12.75 -7.56 -37.52
C LEU A 31 11.65 -6.81 -36.79
N ASN A 32 11.93 -5.57 -36.37
CA ASN A 32 10.92 -4.69 -35.76
C ASN A 32 9.74 -4.50 -36.74
N ASP A 33 10.02 -4.24 -38.02
CA ASP A 33 9.02 -4.10 -39.06
C ASP A 33 8.20 -5.38 -39.27
N ILE A 34 8.84 -6.56 -39.26
CA ILE A 34 8.13 -7.85 -39.32
C ILE A 34 7.19 -8.02 -38.14
N VAL A 35 7.65 -7.75 -36.91
CA VAL A 35 6.80 -7.91 -35.72
C VAL A 35 5.64 -6.92 -35.74
N ILE A 36 5.91 -5.64 -36.01
CA ILE A 36 4.89 -4.60 -36.04
C ILE A 36 3.85 -4.85 -37.14
N ARG A 37 4.31 -5.17 -38.36
CA ARG A 37 3.42 -5.36 -39.51
C ARG A 37 2.74 -6.73 -39.49
N ASP A 38 3.52 -7.80 -39.37
CA ASP A 38 3.06 -9.16 -39.64
C ASP A 38 2.49 -9.85 -38.40
N VAL A 39 2.83 -9.38 -37.19
CA VAL A 39 2.33 -9.96 -35.93
C VAL A 39 1.33 -9.04 -35.23
N LEU A 40 1.63 -7.75 -35.15
CA LEU A 40 0.75 -6.76 -34.50
C LEU A 40 -0.27 -6.13 -35.47
N ASN A 41 -0.17 -6.39 -36.79
CA ASN A 41 -1.04 -5.79 -37.81
C ASN A 41 -1.06 -4.25 -37.76
N GLU A 42 0.10 -3.64 -37.50
CA GLU A 42 0.27 -2.20 -37.32
C GLU A 42 -0.50 -1.59 -36.12
N LYS A 43 -1.10 -2.42 -35.26
CA LYS A 43 -1.75 -1.97 -34.03
C LYS A 43 -0.70 -1.79 -32.94
N MET A 44 -0.39 -0.53 -32.62
CA MET A 44 0.59 -0.17 -31.59
C MET A 44 0.02 0.82 -30.55
N GLU A 45 -1.26 1.15 -30.67
CA GLU A 45 -1.97 2.00 -29.70
C GLU A 45 -2.35 1.14 -28.49
N GLY A 46 -2.05 1.64 -27.29
CA GLY A 46 -2.37 0.96 -26.03
C GLY A 46 -1.45 -0.20 -25.67
N MET A 47 -0.27 -0.32 -26.30
CA MET A 47 0.70 -1.37 -25.99
C MET A 47 2.14 -0.85 -26.08
N TRP A 48 3.08 -1.54 -25.46
CA TRP A 48 4.51 -1.30 -25.63
C TRP A 48 5.23 -2.53 -26.20
N VAL A 49 6.18 -2.27 -27.11
CA VAL A 49 6.93 -3.31 -27.82
C VAL A 49 8.40 -3.16 -27.49
N TYR A 50 8.98 -4.22 -26.93
CA TYR A 50 10.39 -4.29 -26.56
C TYR A 50 11.10 -5.36 -27.39
N ALA A 51 12.30 -5.04 -27.86
CA ALA A 51 13.18 -5.99 -28.53
C ALA A 51 14.39 -6.30 -27.66
N LYS A 52 14.70 -7.59 -27.48
CA LYS A 52 15.96 -7.99 -26.85
C LYS A 52 17.12 -7.56 -27.76
N PRO A 53 18.17 -6.90 -27.26
CA PRO A 53 19.20 -6.31 -28.13
C PRO A 53 20.02 -7.35 -28.90
N GLU A 54 20.23 -8.52 -28.29
CA GLU A 54 21.00 -9.61 -28.84
C GLU A 54 20.10 -10.80 -29.19
N PRO A 55 20.43 -11.57 -30.25
CA PRO A 55 19.71 -12.79 -30.59
C PRO A 55 19.82 -13.83 -29.47
N VAL A 56 18.86 -14.74 -29.45
CA VAL A 56 18.77 -15.84 -28.47
C VAL A 56 19.13 -17.16 -29.13
N ASP A 57 19.85 -18.01 -28.38
CA ASP A 57 20.30 -19.32 -28.85
C ASP A 57 19.15 -20.35 -28.85
N ALA A 58 19.24 -21.33 -29.75
CA ALA A 58 18.32 -22.46 -29.83
C ALA A 58 18.10 -23.16 -28.48
N GLY A 59 16.84 -23.26 -28.07
CA GLY A 59 16.42 -23.98 -26.87
C GLY A 59 16.81 -23.31 -25.56
N SER A 60 17.31 -22.07 -25.62
CA SER A 60 17.59 -21.24 -24.44
C SER A 60 16.31 -20.92 -23.65
N THR A 61 16.49 -20.38 -22.45
CA THR A 61 15.41 -20.05 -21.54
C THR A 61 15.43 -18.56 -21.25
N ILE A 62 14.24 -17.98 -21.08
CA ILE A 62 14.05 -16.62 -20.58
C ILE A 62 13.37 -16.71 -19.23
N THR A 63 14.00 -16.11 -18.23
CA THR A 63 13.42 -16.01 -16.89
C THR A 63 12.47 -14.82 -16.86
N THR A 64 11.23 -15.08 -16.46
CA THR A 64 10.16 -14.10 -16.28
C THR A 64 9.76 -14.06 -14.81
N TRP A 65 8.90 -13.12 -14.44
CA TRP A 65 8.35 -13.06 -13.07
C TRP A 65 7.61 -14.34 -12.66
N TYR A 66 7.03 -15.06 -13.62
CA TYR A 66 6.28 -16.30 -13.39
C TYR A 66 7.06 -17.56 -13.79
N GLY A 67 8.40 -17.45 -13.80
CA GLY A 67 9.30 -18.55 -14.08
C GLY A 67 9.83 -18.58 -15.51
N ASP A 68 10.33 -19.75 -15.89
CA ASP A 68 11.20 -19.91 -17.05
C ASP A 68 10.41 -20.31 -18.32
N ILE A 69 10.51 -19.47 -19.36
CA ILE A 69 9.98 -19.77 -20.69
C ILE A 69 11.09 -20.42 -21.52
N LYS A 70 10.93 -21.72 -21.83
CA LYS A 70 11.79 -22.39 -22.80
C LYS A 70 11.48 -21.93 -24.22
N LEU A 71 12.48 -21.38 -24.91
CA LEU A 71 12.39 -20.94 -26.29
C LEU A 71 12.45 -22.13 -27.27
N PRO A 72 11.98 -21.96 -28.52
CA PRO A 72 12.11 -22.98 -29.55
C PRO A 72 13.57 -23.43 -29.77
N ASP A 73 13.77 -24.68 -30.21
CA ASP A 73 15.10 -25.24 -30.54
C ASP A 73 15.65 -24.67 -31.89
N LYS A 74 15.65 -23.34 -32.01
CA LYS A 74 16.17 -22.56 -33.16
C LYS A 74 16.78 -21.25 -32.67
N ASP A 75 17.82 -20.79 -33.34
CA ASP A 75 18.35 -19.43 -33.12
C ASP A 75 17.36 -18.40 -33.65
N GLY A 76 17.30 -17.22 -33.02
CA GLY A 76 16.39 -16.17 -33.47
C GLY A 76 16.44 -14.92 -32.61
N TRP A 77 15.38 -14.13 -32.71
CA TRP A 77 15.20 -12.87 -32.00
C TRP A 77 13.95 -12.90 -31.16
N LEU A 78 13.96 -12.14 -30.07
CA LEU A 78 12.90 -12.15 -29.07
C LEU A 78 12.36 -10.74 -28.84
N PHE A 79 11.04 -10.66 -28.80
CA PHE A 79 10.30 -9.46 -28.48
C PHE A 79 9.37 -9.73 -27.31
N PHE A 80 9.16 -8.71 -26.50
CA PHE A 80 8.19 -8.69 -25.42
C PHE A 80 7.15 -7.63 -25.73
N ILE A 81 5.89 -8.02 -25.69
CA ILE A 81 4.73 -7.16 -25.92
C ILE A 81 3.99 -7.03 -24.61
N ASP A 82 4.00 -5.82 -24.10
CA ASP A 82 3.14 -5.39 -23.02
C ASP A 82 1.83 -4.93 -23.65
N ASP A 83 0.80 -5.76 -23.54
CA ASP A 83 -0.53 -5.52 -24.13
C ASP A 83 -1.37 -4.53 -23.29
N ALA A 84 -0.92 -4.17 -22.09
CA ALA A 84 -1.65 -3.30 -21.17
C ALA A 84 -0.71 -2.49 -20.26
N PRO A 85 0.18 -1.64 -20.82
CA PRO A 85 1.29 -1.02 -20.10
C PRO A 85 0.90 -0.04 -18.98
N MET A 86 -0.38 0.32 -18.91
CA MET A 86 -0.94 1.20 -17.87
C MET A 86 -1.58 0.42 -16.72
N GLN A 87 -1.71 -0.91 -16.84
CA GLN A 87 -2.09 -1.77 -15.72
C GLN A 87 -0.86 -2.03 -14.84
N SER A 88 -1.10 -2.31 -13.57
CA SER A 88 -0.08 -2.94 -12.73
C SER A 88 0.16 -4.38 -13.22
N TRP A 89 1.35 -4.97 -12.99
CA TRP A 89 1.74 -6.28 -13.55
C TRP A 89 0.80 -7.45 -13.17
N ALA A 90 1.11 -8.65 -13.66
CA ALA A 90 0.23 -9.82 -13.69
C ALA A 90 -0.89 -9.77 -14.74
N HIS A 91 -0.87 -8.80 -15.64
CA HIS A 91 -1.79 -8.75 -16.78
C HIS A 91 -1.28 -9.61 -17.95
N PRO A 92 -2.16 -10.04 -18.88
CA PRO A 92 -1.73 -10.74 -20.08
C PRO A 92 -0.68 -9.97 -20.89
N CYS A 93 0.40 -10.65 -21.25
CA CYS A 93 1.47 -10.15 -22.11
C CYS A 93 1.95 -11.25 -23.07
N ARG A 94 2.80 -10.90 -24.03
CA ARG A 94 3.26 -11.85 -25.06
C ARG A 94 4.75 -11.79 -25.33
N TYR A 95 5.35 -12.96 -25.49
CA TYR A 95 6.67 -13.12 -26.09
C TYR A 95 6.53 -13.54 -27.54
N ILE A 96 7.20 -12.81 -28.43
CA ILE A 96 7.24 -13.11 -29.86
C ILE A 96 8.67 -13.52 -30.21
N PHE A 97 8.83 -14.79 -30.59
CA PHE A 97 10.08 -15.32 -31.10
C PHE A 97 10.04 -15.37 -32.63
N VAL A 98 11.05 -14.79 -33.28
CA VAL A 98 11.22 -14.80 -34.74
C VAL A 98 12.48 -15.59 -35.05
N ASP A 99 12.36 -16.71 -35.77
CA ASP A 99 13.53 -17.51 -36.13
C ASP A 99 14.31 -16.92 -37.33
N THR A 100 15.49 -17.47 -37.63
CA THR A 100 16.33 -17.02 -38.77
C THR A 100 15.67 -17.15 -40.15
N SER A 101 14.53 -17.84 -40.27
CA SER A 101 13.74 -17.93 -41.50
C SER A 101 12.59 -16.91 -41.57
N GLY A 102 12.39 -16.13 -40.51
CA GLY A 102 11.26 -15.21 -40.35
C GLY A 102 9.99 -15.87 -39.82
N SER A 103 10.07 -17.12 -39.35
CA SER A 103 8.92 -17.80 -38.76
C SER A 103 8.67 -17.27 -37.34
N VAL A 104 7.41 -16.96 -37.06
CA VAL A 104 6.99 -16.38 -35.78
C VAL A 104 6.36 -17.44 -34.87
N THR A 105 6.78 -17.43 -33.60
CA THR A 105 6.14 -18.17 -32.51
C THR A 105 5.72 -17.18 -31.43
N VAL A 106 4.45 -17.22 -31.03
CA VAL A 106 3.90 -16.38 -29.96
C VAL A 106 3.68 -17.24 -28.72
N ARG A 107 4.07 -16.71 -27.56
CA ARG A 107 3.80 -17.29 -26.23
C ARG A 107 3.10 -16.25 -25.38
N ASN A 108 1.97 -16.62 -24.79
CA ASN A 108 1.31 -15.81 -23.78
C ASN A 108 2.03 -16.01 -22.44
N ALA A 109 2.05 -14.97 -21.63
CA ALA A 109 2.58 -14.95 -20.26
C ALA A 109 1.79 -13.91 -19.44
N LEU A 110 2.10 -13.82 -18.14
CA LEU A 110 1.51 -12.82 -17.23
C LEU A 110 2.53 -11.80 -16.72
N GLY A 111 3.80 -11.92 -17.08
CA GLY A 111 4.84 -11.06 -16.53
C GLY A 111 6.01 -10.78 -17.47
N PRO A 112 6.73 -9.68 -17.20
CA PRO A 112 7.87 -9.25 -17.99
C PRO A 112 9.07 -10.16 -17.76
N PRO A 113 10.09 -10.07 -18.64
CA PRO A 113 11.36 -10.71 -18.38
C PRO A 113 12.05 -9.97 -17.23
N THR A 114 12.77 -10.69 -16.36
CA THR A 114 13.46 -10.09 -15.20
C THR A 114 14.56 -9.11 -15.60
N ASP A 115 14.97 -9.11 -16.87
CA ASP A 115 15.95 -8.18 -17.43
C ASP A 115 15.36 -7.16 -18.42
N LEU A 116 14.05 -6.87 -18.35
CA LEU A 116 13.35 -5.97 -19.28
C LEU A 116 14.02 -4.59 -19.43
N ALA A 117 14.58 -4.05 -18.35
CA ALA A 117 15.32 -2.78 -18.36
C ALA A 117 16.53 -2.75 -19.32
N LYS A 118 17.03 -3.92 -19.75
CA LYS A 118 18.11 -4.05 -20.74
C LYS A 118 17.60 -4.16 -22.18
N TRP A 119 16.28 -4.25 -22.37
CA TRP A 119 15.66 -4.39 -23.67
C TRP A 119 15.32 -3.02 -24.24
N LYS A 120 15.24 -2.92 -25.56
CA LYS A 120 14.98 -1.65 -26.24
C LYS A 120 13.49 -1.52 -26.53
N LYS A 121 12.83 -0.47 -26.04
CA LYS A 121 11.50 -0.07 -26.51
C LYS A 121 11.60 0.36 -27.98
N VAL A 122 10.96 -0.37 -28.87
CA VAL A 122 11.04 -0.15 -30.34
C VAL A 122 9.76 0.43 -30.92
N ALA A 123 8.63 0.28 -30.23
CA ALA A 123 7.35 0.84 -30.65
C ALA A 123 6.35 0.88 -29.50
N GLY A 124 5.19 1.50 -29.77
CA GLY A 124 4.08 1.56 -28.85
C GLY A 124 3.87 2.95 -28.24
N VAL A 125 2.61 3.34 -28.10
CA VAL A 125 2.20 4.52 -27.35
C VAL A 125 1.11 4.09 -26.38
N ALA A 126 1.30 4.43 -25.11
CA ALA A 126 0.29 4.26 -24.08
C ALA A 126 -0.08 5.65 -23.58
N THR A 127 -1.37 5.90 -23.44
CA THR A 127 -1.86 7.12 -22.79
C THR A 127 -1.85 6.84 -21.30
N PRO A 128 -1.14 7.64 -20.48
CA PRO A 128 -1.23 7.55 -19.03
C PRO A 128 -2.70 7.52 -18.60
N PRO A 129 -3.07 6.73 -17.58
CA PRO A 129 -4.40 6.81 -17.02
C PRO A 129 -4.66 8.28 -16.66
N SER A 130 -5.76 8.83 -17.18
CA SER A 130 -6.21 10.14 -16.72
C SER A 130 -6.69 9.93 -15.30
N SER A 131 -6.21 10.73 -14.34
CA SER A 131 -6.80 10.74 -13.01
C SER A 131 -8.32 10.85 -13.17
N PRO A 132 -9.11 9.96 -12.55
CA PRO A 132 -10.55 9.98 -12.72
C PRO A 132 -11.04 11.40 -12.40
N PRO A 133 -11.82 12.03 -13.30
CA PRO A 133 -12.38 13.34 -13.00
C PRO A 133 -13.24 13.17 -11.75
N SER A 134 -13.00 14.01 -10.73
CA SER A 134 -13.82 14.03 -9.53
C SER A 134 -15.30 14.07 -9.92
N ALA A 135 -16.05 13.08 -9.45
CA ALA A 135 -17.49 13.17 -9.50
C ALA A 135 -17.88 14.34 -8.60
N THR A 136 -18.08 15.52 -9.20
CA THR A 136 -18.68 16.66 -8.51
C THR A 136 -20.08 16.25 -8.09
N VAL A 137 -20.20 15.67 -6.90
CA VAL A 137 -21.51 15.51 -6.26
C VAL A 137 -22.02 16.93 -6.02
N PRO A 138 -23.27 17.24 -6.39
CA PRO A 138 -23.81 18.57 -6.20
C PRO A 138 -23.68 18.94 -4.73
N SER A 139 -22.86 19.96 -4.44
CA SER A 139 -22.72 20.57 -3.12
C SER A 139 -24.10 20.85 -2.56
N ALA A 140 -24.61 19.92 -1.74
CA ALA A 140 -25.67 20.23 -0.83
C ALA A 140 -25.08 21.28 0.10
N THR A 141 -25.75 22.41 0.23
CA THR A 141 -25.36 23.52 1.09
C THR A 141 -25.29 23.06 2.56
N ARG A 142 -24.23 22.36 2.95
CA ARG A 142 -23.69 22.31 4.31
C ARG A 142 -22.71 23.49 4.40
N GLY A 143 -22.99 24.40 5.32
CA GLY A 143 -22.09 25.51 5.60
C GLY A 143 -20.74 24.94 6.02
N SER A 144 -19.66 25.50 5.46
CA SER A 144 -18.26 25.14 5.71
C SER A 144 -17.97 23.64 5.54
N ILE A 145 -17.30 23.28 4.45
CA ILE A 145 -16.44 22.08 4.33
C ILE A 145 -15.99 21.60 5.71
N ASN A 146 -16.65 20.57 6.23
CA ASN A 146 -16.21 19.95 7.47
C ASN A 146 -15.00 19.13 7.08
N ALA A 147 -13.81 19.60 7.46
CA ALA A 147 -12.70 18.68 7.66
C ALA A 147 -13.24 17.53 8.52
N LEU A 148 -12.97 16.29 8.11
CA LEU A 148 -13.33 15.12 8.89
C LEU A 148 -12.70 15.28 10.28
N PRO A 149 -13.32 14.76 11.35
CA PRO A 149 -12.75 14.92 12.68
C PRO A 149 -11.34 14.32 12.62
N PRO A 150 -10.29 15.08 12.96
CA PRO A 150 -8.95 14.52 13.00
C PRO A 150 -8.94 13.38 14.01
N CYS A 151 -7.91 12.54 13.93
CA CYS A 151 -7.51 11.70 15.04
C CYS A 151 -7.50 12.56 16.31
N THR A 152 -8.48 12.34 17.19
CA THR A 152 -8.69 13.20 18.36
C THR A 152 -7.62 12.97 19.42
N ASN A 153 -6.86 11.89 19.29
CA ASN A 153 -5.65 11.62 20.05
C ASN A 153 -4.56 11.04 19.14
N PRO A 154 -3.82 11.91 18.42
CA PRO A 154 -2.79 11.52 17.44
C PRO A 154 -1.77 10.48 17.93
N GLY A 155 -1.50 10.44 19.23
CA GLY A 155 -0.61 9.44 19.85
C GLY A 155 -1.14 8.00 19.84
N HIS A 156 -2.36 7.75 19.37
CA HIS A 156 -2.98 6.43 19.28
C HIS A 156 -3.32 6.03 17.83
N CYS A 157 -2.96 6.88 16.87
CA CYS A 157 -3.16 6.66 15.45
C CYS A 157 -1.85 6.19 14.83
N TYR A 158 -1.78 4.92 14.41
CA TYR A 158 -0.62 4.36 13.72
C TYR A 158 -0.98 4.00 12.29
N ALA A 159 -0.03 4.22 11.38
CA ALA A 159 -0.15 3.82 10.00
C ALA A 159 1.11 3.13 9.47
N VAL A 160 0.92 2.19 8.55
CA VAL A 160 2.01 1.61 7.75
C VAL A 160 1.66 1.80 6.27
N ILE A 161 2.55 2.44 5.52
CA ILE A 161 2.40 2.59 4.07
C ILE A 161 3.46 1.73 3.38
N ILE A 162 3.05 0.85 2.48
CA ILE A 162 3.94 -0.08 1.77
C ILE A 162 3.82 0.13 0.26
N SER A 163 4.93 0.47 -0.39
CA SER A 163 5.02 0.58 -1.85
C SER A 163 6.39 0.16 -2.35
N GLY A 164 6.52 -1.07 -2.83
CA GLY A 164 7.74 -1.65 -3.35
C GLY A 164 8.15 -1.17 -4.73
N GLY A 165 7.21 -1.04 -5.67
CA GLY A 165 7.49 -0.65 -7.06
C GLY A 165 8.19 -1.74 -7.88
N ALA A 166 8.29 -2.97 -7.36
CA ALA A 166 8.97 -4.15 -7.92
C ALA A 166 10.47 -4.01 -8.25
N ASP A 167 10.86 -3.03 -9.05
CA ASP A 167 12.24 -2.68 -9.40
C ASP A 167 12.28 -1.26 -9.97
N SER A 168 13.49 -0.71 -10.17
CA SER A 168 13.65 0.65 -10.71
C SER A 168 12.95 0.90 -12.06
N TYR A 169 12.75 -0.12 -12.89
CA TYR A 169 12.06 0.03 -14.17
C TYR A 169 10.53 0.04 -14.00
N ASN A 170 10.01 -0.71 -13.04
CA ASN A 170 8.58 -0.88 -12.84
C ASN A 170 7.99 0.08 -11.80
N ASN A 171 8.83 0.75 -11.02
CA ASN A 171 8.43 1.73 -10.02
C ASN A 171 7.97 3.06 -10.66
N TRP A 172 6.77 3.07 -11.20
CA TRP A 172 6.18 4.23 -11.86
C TRP A 172 5.83 5.33 -10.87
N GLU A 173 5.97 6.59 -11.31
CA GLU A 173 5.69 7.78 -10.47
C GLU A 173 4.27 7.88 -9.88
N ARG A 174 3.32 7.09 -10.38
CA ARG A 174 1.97 6.99 -9.81
C ARG A 174 1.95 6.42 -8.39
N TYR A 175 2.79 5.43 -8.10
CA TYR A 175 2.89 4.81 -6.76
C TYR A 175 3.33 5.82 -5.71
N TYR A 176 4.36 6.60 -6.05
CA TYR A 176 4.78 7.73 -5.22
C TYR A 176 3.66 8.77 -5.04
N GLY A 177 2.88 9.03 -6.09
CA GLY A 177 1.74 9.93 -6.04
C GLY A 177 0.65 9.47 -5.07
N ASP A 178 0.39 8.18 -4.97
CA ASP A 178 -0.53 7.60 -3.98
C ASP A 178 0.04 7.64 -2.57
N VAL A 179 1.30 7.21 -2.39
CA VAL A 179 1.99 7.25 -1.09
C VAL A 179 1.99 8.67 -0.54
N SER A 180 2.39 9.66 -1.34
CA SER A 180 2.40 11.07 -0.92
C SER A 180 1.00 11.60 -0.64
N PHE A 181 -0.02 11.18 -1.41
CA PHE A 181 -1.39 11.62 -1.15
C PHE A 181 -1.95 11.04 0.15
N MET A 182 -1.79 9.73 0.37
CA MET A 182 -2.23 9.09 1.60
C MET A 182 -1.48 9.62 2.82
N TYR A 183 -0.16 9.76 2.75
CA TYR A 183 0.65 10.34 3.82
C TYR A 183 0.13 11.74 4.20
N LYS A 184 -0.06 12.62 3.21
CA LYS A 184 -0.61 13.97 3.42
C LYS A 184 -2.00 13.93 4.05
N THR A 185 -2.85 12.98 3.67
CA THR A 185 -4.19 12.86 4.26
C THR A 185 -4.11 12.45 5.73
N LEU A 186 -3.24 11.50 6.07
CA LEU A 186 -3.03 11.11 7.47
C LEU A 186 -2.53 12.28 8.33
N VAL A 187 -1.57 13.05 7.84
CA VAL A 187 -0.99 14.18 8.58
C VAL A 187 -1.92 15.40 8.59
N ASN A 188 -2.37 15.86 7.42
CA ASN A 188 -3.05 17.16 7.30
C ASN A 188 -4.53 17.09 7.64
N ASP A 189 -5.21 16.00 7.26
CA ASP A 189 -6.66 15.86 7.45
C ASP A 189 -6.97 15.15 8.76
N TYR A 190 -6.17 14.13 9.10
CA TYR A 190 -6.35 13.36 10.32
C TYR A 190 -5.40 13.72 11.47
N GLY A 191 -4.32 14.47 11.23
CA GLY A 191 -3.43 14.88 12.32
C GLY A 191 -2.61 13.75 12.94
N TYR A 192 -2.36 12.65 12.23
CA TYR A 192 -1.45 11.60 12.68
C TYR A 192 -0.08 12.21 13.01
N LEU A 193 0.58 11.66 14.03
CA LEU A 193 1.97 12.02 14.32
C LEU A 193 2.87 11.39 13.25
N ASP A 194 3.80 12.17 12.71
CA ASP A 194 4.77 11.69 11.71
C ASP A 194 5.51 10.42 12.21
N ASP A 195 6.02 10.44 13.45
CA ASP A 195 6.65 9.29 14.12
C ASP A 195 5.75 8.02 14.19
N HIS A 196 4.44 8.13 13.95
CA HIS A 196 3.48 7.01 13.96
C HIS A 196 3.02 6.59 12.54
N ILE A 197 3.56 7.21 11.48
CA ILE A 197 3.35 6.81 10.10
C ILE A 197 4.64 6.17 9.59
N ILE A 198 4.67 4.83 9.53
CA ILE A 198 5.84 4.11 9.06
C ILE A 198 5.73 3.88 7.55
N VAL A 199 6.55 4.57 6.77
CA VAL A 199 6.58 4.41 5.31
C VAL A 199 7.73 3.49 4.87
N LEU A 200 7.37 2.43 4.15
CA LEU A 200 8.26 1.51 3.46
C LEU A 200 8.09 1.69 1.95
N MET A 201 9.04 2.34 1.29
CA MET A 201 8.92 2.68 -0.13
C MET A 201 10.19 2.38 -0.91
N SER A 202 10.09 1.61 -2.00
CA SER A 202 11.18 1.35 -2.96
C SER A 202 12.52 0.98 -2.27
N ASP A 203 13.63 1.66 -2.59
CA ASP A 203 14.93 1.50 -1.94
C ASP A 203 15.11 2.33 -0.65
N GLY A 204 14.04 2.95 -0.16
CA GLY A 204 14.00 3.67 1.12
C GLY A 204 14.66 5.03 1.04
N THR A 205 15.78 5.20 1.76
CA THR A 205 16.57 6.44 1.80
C THR A 205 17.84 6.37 0.94
N ASP A 206 17.96 5.36 0.07
CA ASP A 206 19.06 5.34 -0.90
C ASP A 206 18.95 6.57 -1.82
N THR A 207 20.10 7.02 -2.34
CA THR A 207 20.19 8.18 -3.24
C THR A 207 20.27 7.75 -4.71
N GLY A 208 20.05 6.45 -4.96
CA GLY A 208 19.95 5.84 -6.27
C GLY A 208 18.80 6.41 -7.09
N LEU A 209 18.74 6.02 -8.37
CA LEU A 209 17.57 6.30 -9.19
C LEU A 209 16.65 5.08 -9.07
N ASP A 210 15.48 5.28 -8.49
CA ASP A 210 14.53 4.23 -8.15
C ASP A 210 13.16 4.47 -8.80
N GLN A 211 12.80 5.71 -9.12
CA GLN A 211 11.50 6.08 -9.66
C GLN A 211 11.53 6.31 -11.17
N HIS A 212 10.65 5.64 -11.89
CA HIS A 212 10.44 5.75 -13.33
C HIS A 212 9.34 6.75 -13.68
N LYS A 213 9.71 7.77 -14.47
CA LYS A 213 8.81 8.81 -14.97
C LYS A 213 8.15 8.41 -16.29
N TYR A 214 6.96 8.94 -16.56
CA TYR A 214 6.26 8.68 -17.83
C TYR A 214 7.00 9.18 -19.08
N ASP A 215 7.97 10.09 -18.91
CA ASP A 215 8.87 10.54 -19.98
C ASP A 215 10.10 9.62 -20.17
N ASP A 216 10.10 8.44 -19.54
CA ASP A 216 11.16 7.42 -19.60
C ASP A 216 12.46 7.84 -18.89
N SER A 217 12.41 8.93 -18.11
CA SER A 217 13.50 9.34 -17.23
C SER A 217 13.41 8.68 -15.85
N TYR A 218 14.54 8.64 -15.15
CA TYR A 218 14.62 8.12 -13.79
C TYR A 218 15.05 9.21 -12.82
N VAL A 219 14.42 9.27 -11.67
CA VAL A 219 14.76 10.16 -10.56
C VAL A 219 14.93 9.34 -9.28
N ASN A 220 15.54 9.96 -8.26
CA ASN A 220 15.43 9.47 -6.90
C ASN A 220 14.07 9.90 -6.34
N SER A 221 13.33 9.00 -5.72
CA SER A 221 12.14 9.32 -4.93
C SER A 221 12.51 10.31 -3.84
N ASN A 222 11.65 11.32 -3.62
CA ASN A 222 11.88 12.28 -2.54
C ASN A 222 11.36 11.67 -1.23
N PRO A 223 12.21 11.45 -0.22
CA PRO A 223 11.75 10.87 1.06
C PRO A 223 10.83 11.82 1.84
N ASP A 224 10.91 13.13 1.57
CA ASP A 224 10.02 14.18 2.06
C ASP A 224 8.72 14.22 1.21
N LEU A 225 7.72 13.46 1.65
CA LEU A 225 6.44 13.26 0.97
C LEU A 225 5.52 14.47 1.11
N ASP A 226 5.59 15.21 2.21
CA ASP A 226 4.73 16.36 2.48
C ASP A 226 5.33 17.75 2.19
N GLY A 227 6.66 17.82 2.05
CA GLY A 227 7.41 19.01 1.69
C GLY A 227 7.78 19.91 2.86
N ASP A 228 7.71 19.43 4.11
CA ASP A 228 8.03 20.21 5.29
C ASP A 228 9.56 20.29 5.57
N GLY A 229 10.32 19.37 4.96
CA GLY A 229 11.78 19.31 5.01
C GLY A 229 12.38 18.26 5.95
N ASP A 230 11.57 17.38 6.55
CA ASP A 230 12.03 16.10 7.08
C ASP A 230 11.70 14.89 6.16
N ASP A 231 12.35 13.77 6.44
CA ASP A 231 12.24 12.56 5.62
C ASP A 231 11.18 11.65 6.23
N ASP A 232 10.06 11.45 5.52
CA ASP A 232 8.93 10.58 5.95
C ASP A 232 9.19 9.09 5.66
N VAL A 233 10.03 8.82 4.66
CA VAL A 233 10.35 7.46 4.21
C VAL A 233 11.48 6.89 5.07
N GLY A 234 11.13 5.96 5.97
CA GLY A 234 12.08 5.36 6.90
C GLY A 234 12.79 4.10 6.39
N PHE A 235 12.14 3.32 5.51
CA PHE A 235 12.60 1.97 5.15
C PHE A 235 12.47 1.69 3.66
N SER A 236 13.37 0.83 3.14
CA SER A 236 13.12 0.18 1.85
C SER A 236 12.01 -0.87 2.01
N ALA A 237 11.18 -1.00 0.99
CA ALA A 237 10.04 -1.92 0.97
C ALA A 237 10.51 -3.36 0.73
N THR A 238 11.02 -4.01 1.78
CA THR A 238 11.54 -5.38 1.74
C THR A 238 10.88 -6.26 2.79
N ASN A 239 10.84 -7.58 2.57
CA ASN A 239 10.34 -8.57 3.52
C ASN A 239 10.99 -8.42 4.90
N ALA A 240 12.30 -8.18 4.92
CA ALA A 240 13.07 -8.00 6.15
C ALA A 240 12.66 -6.74 6.93
N ASN A 241 12.46 -5.62 6.22
CA ASN A 241 12.06 -4.36 6.86
C ASN A 241 10.60 -4.38 7.28
N ILE A 242 9.70 -4.94 6.47
CA ILE A 242 8.29 -5.15 6.86
C ILE A 242 8.25 -6.00 8.12
N GLY A 243 8.99 -7.11 8.15
CA GLY A 243 9.10 -7.95 9.33
C GLY A 243 9.57 -7.19 10.58
N THR A 244 10.55 -6.30 10.43
CA THR A 244 11.06 -5.45 11.52
C THR A 244 10.02 -4.45 12.00
N VAL A 245 9.30 -3.79 11.08
CA VAL A 245 8.25 -2.83 11.43
C VAL A 245 7.13 -3.49 12.23
N PHE A 246 6.67 -4.68 11.83
CA PHE A 246 5.65 -5.40 12.60
C PHE A 246 6.17 -5.96 13.94
N ASP A 247 7.45 -6.30 14.04
CA ASP A 247 8.06 -6.65 15.33
C ASP A 247 8.11 -5.43 16.27
N ASP A 248 8.39 -4.24 15.74
CA ASP A 248 8.41 -3.00 16.52
C ASP A 248 6.99 -2.59 16.94
N LEU A 249 6.02 -2.61 16.00
CA LEU A 249 4.61 -2.30 16.27
C LEU A 249 4.01 -3.21 17.34
N GLN A 250 4.37 -4.51 17.36
CA GLN A 250 3.96 -5.43 18.42
C GLN A 250 4.31 -4.90 19.82
N THR A 251 5.42 -4.17 19.96
CA THR A 251 5.89 -3.63 21.25
C THR A 251 5.34 -2.25 21.57
N GLN A 252 4.86 -1.52 20.57
CA GLN A 252 4.42 -0.12 20.70
C GLN A 252 2.90 0.00 20.86
N LEU A 253 2.14 -0.83 20.14
CA LEU A 253 0.68 -0.72 20.10
C LEU A 253 0.04 -1.13 21.43
N GLU A 254 -0.77 -0.24 21.97
CA GLU A 254 -1.65 -0.42 23.12
C GLU A 254 -3.09 -0.70 22.66
N ASN A 255 -3.92 -1.31 23.51
CA ASN A 255 -5.30 -1.67 23.14
C ASN A 255 -6.22 -0.46 22.87
N SER A 256 -5.77 0.77 23.14
CA SER A 256 -6.47 2.02 22.80
C SER A 256 -6.10 2.57 21.43
N ASP A 257 -5.15 1.95 20.74
CA ASP A 257 -4.65 2.39 19.44
C ASP A 257 -5.48 1.78 18.31
N HIS A 258 -5.30 2.31 17.10
CA HIS A 258 -5.62 1.60 15.87
C HIS A 258 -4.40 1.50 14.97
N LEU A 259 -4.47 0.60 13.98
CA LEU A 259 -3.48 0.49 12.92
C LEU A 259 -4.17 0.60 11.56
N PHE A 260 -3.76 1.59 10.76
CA PHE A 260 -4.09 1.66 9.34
C PHE A 260 -2.93 1.13 8.50
N ILE A 261 -3.23 0.38 7.45
CA ILE A 261 -2.25 -0.15 6.50
C ILE A 261 -2.70 0.22 5.10
N PHE A 262 -1.84 0.91 4.35
CA PHE A 262 -2.07 1.22 2.95
C PHE A 262 -1.00 0.56 2.09
N THR A 263 -1.41 -0.12 1.03
CA THR A 263 -0.49 -0.65 0.02
C THR A 263 -0.81 -0.09 -1.36
N THR A 264 0.21 0.28 -2.12
CA THR A 264 0.09 0.65 -3.54
C THR A 264 1.29 0.09 -4.30
N ASP A 265 1.06 -0.90 -5.15
CA ASP A 265 2.12 -1.58 -5.90
C ASP A 265 1.57 -2.43 -7.06
N HIS A 266 2.46 -3.13 -7.73
CA HIS A 266 2.17 -4.34 -8.48
C HIS A 266 1.78 -5.50 -7.56
N GLY A 267 0.91 -6.37 -8.09
CA GLY A 267 0.54 -7.63 -7.47
C GLY A 267 0.32 -8.69 -8.53
N GLY A 268 -0.08 -9.89 -8.12
CA GLY A 268 -0.36 -10.96 -9.07
C GLY A 268 -0.72 -12.27 -8.40
N PRO A 269 -1.08 -13.30 -9.19
CA PRO A 269 -1.18 -14.65 -8.65
C PRO A 269 0.20 -15.12 -8.18
N GLU A 270 0.28 -16.02 -7.22
CA GLU A 270 1.56 -16.62 -6.82
C GLU A 270 2.16 -17.48 -7.97
N ASN A 271 1.30 -18.07 -8.79
CA ASN A 271 1.67 -19.03 -9.83
C ASN A 271 1.05 -18.70 -11.20
N ASP A 272 1.72 -19.12 -12.29
CA ASP A 272 1.16 -19.16 -13.65
C ASP A 272 1.11 -20.61 -14.17
N PRO A 273 -0.09 -21.19 -14.43
CA PRO A 273 -1.41 -20.59 -14.23
C PRO A 273 -1.76 -20.45 -12.75
N GLN A 274 -2.63 -19.49 -12.43
CA GLN A 274 -3.11 -19.26 -11.07
C GLN A 274 -3.71 -20.52 -10.44
N VAL A 275 -3.45 -20.70 -9.15
CA VAL A 275 -3.99 -21.79 -8.32
C VAL A 275 -4.71 -21.19 -7.12
N GLY A 276 -6.03 -21.37 -7.05
CA GLY A 276 -6.81 -20.85 -5.92
C GLY A 276 -6.78 -19.32 -5.84
N THR A 277 -6.76 -18.81 -4.61
CA THR A 277 -6.70 -17.39 -4.25
C THR A 277 -5.30 -16.91 -3.87
N GLU A 278 -4.29 -17.79 -3.95
CA GLU A 278 -2.91 -17.50 -3.57
C GLU A 278 -2.30 -16.40 -4.47
N VAL A 279 -1.95 -15.28 -3.84
CA VAL A 279 -1.50 -14.06 -4.49
C VAL A 279 -0.26 -13.48 -3.82
N ILE A 280 0.37 -12.54 -4.51
CA ILE A 280 1.53 -11.82 -4.03
C ILE A 280 1.33 -10.31 -4.16
N ILE A 281 2.01 -9.58 -3.30
CA ILE A 281 2.36 -8.18 -3.51
C ILE A 281 3.83 -8.12 -3.92
N ASN A 282 4.17 -7.27 -4.89
CA ASN A 282 5.56 -7.00 -5.20
C ASN A 282 6.15 -6.09 -4.13
N LEU A 283 7.45 -6.23 -3.94
CA LEU A 283 8.27 -5.44 -3.04
C LEU A 283 9.52 -5.00 -3.82
N TRP A 284 10.42 -4.26 -3.21
CA TRP A 284 11.64 -3.83 -3.89
C TRP A 284 12.57 -5.01 -4.17
N TYR A 285 12.62 -5.44 -5.44
CA TYR A 285 13.35 -6.60 -5.95
C TYR A 285 12.95 -7.96 -5.32
N GLU A 286 11.78 -8.05 -4.71
CA GLU A 286 11.24 -9.28 -4.15
C GLU A 286 9.70 -9.26 -4.14
N THR A 287 9.08 -10.29 -3.56
CA THR A 287 7.62 -10.41 -3.42
C THR A 287 7.30 -10.88 -2.01
N MET A 288 6.07 -10.64 -1.57
CA MET A 288 5.51 -11.19 -0.33
C MET A 288 4.18 -11.87 -0.66
N ARG A 289 4.00 -13.11 -0.17
CA ARG A 289 2.72 -13.82 -0.29
C ARG A 289 1.67 -13.26 0.68
N ASP A 290 0.41 -13.44 0.35
CA ASP A 290 -0.73 -13.20 1.24
C ASP A 290 -0.57 -13.86 2.62
N ASP A 291 -0.15 -15.13 2.68
CA ASP A 291 0.10 -15.84 3.95
C ASP A 291 1.23 -15.21 4.79
N GLU A 292 2.26 -14.67 4.13
CA GLU A 292 3.37 -13.95 4.77
C GLU A 292 2.96 -12.56 5.25
N PHE A 293 2.07 -11.89 4.52
CA PHE A 293 1.48 -10.61 4.93
C PHE A 293 0.62 -10.81 6.19
N ASP A 294 -0.28 -11.80 6.19
CA ASP A 294 -1.11 -12.13 7.36
C ASP A 294 -0.25 -12.55 8.57
N ALA A 295 0.81 -13.33 8.35
CA ALA A 295 1.76 -13.69 9.42
C ALA A 295 2.43 -12.48 10.07
N ASN A 296 2.59 -11.35 9.36
CA ASN A 296 3.06 -10.10 9.97
C ASN A 296 1.97 -9.42 10.80
N LEU A 297 0.71 -9.42 10.34
CA LEU A 297 -0.43 -8.93 11.12
C LEU A 297 -0.59 -9.70 12.44
N ASP A 298 -0.42 -11.03 12.39
CA ASP A 298 -0.56 -11.94 13.53
C ASP A 298 0.49 -11.74 14.63
N LYS A 299 1.56 -10.97 14.36
CA LYS A 299 2.49 -10.53 15.41
C LYS A 299 1.83 -9.54 16.37
N ILE A 300 0.85 -8.76 15.91
CA ILE A 300 0.17 -7.75 16.72
C ILE A 300 -0.79 -8.44 17.70
N THR A 301 -0.36 -8.59 18.95
CA THR A 301 -1.14 -9.23 20.01
C THR A 301 -2.09 -8.28 20.73
N ALA A 302 -1.91 -6.97 20.57
CA ALA A 302 -2.84 -5.97 21.07
C ALA A 302 -4.18 -6.10 20.32
N THR A 303 -5.29 -5.83 21.00
CA THR A 303 -6.64 -5.91 20.41
C THR A 303 -7.00 -4.64 19.64
N VAL A 304 -6.03 -4.06 18.95
CA VAL A 304 -6.23 -2.90 18.09
C VAL A 304 -7.03 -3.32 16.85
N PRO A 305 -7.93 -2.48 16.33
CA PRO A 305 -8.48 -2.70 15.00
C PRO A 305 -7.40 -2.47 13.95
N ILE A 306 -7.43 -3.29 12.91
CA ILE A 306 -6.54 -3.18 11.76
C ILE A 306 -7.38 -2.84 10.53
N MET A 307 -7.12 -1.67 9.96
CA MET A 307 -7.78 -1.16 8.76
C MET A 307 -6.81 -1.25 7.59
N ILE A 308 -7.20 -1.87 6.49
CA ILE A 308 -6.30 -2.14 5.37
C ILE A 308 -6.96 -1.66 4.07
N THR A 309 -6.21 -0.92 3.26
CA THR A 309 -6.59 -0.55 1.90
C THR A 309 -5.47 -0.95 0.94
N MET A 310 -5.81 -1.72 -0.09
CA MET A 310 -4.86 -2.41 -0.95
C MET A 310 -5.09 -2.05 -2.43
N GLU A 311 -4.13 -1.33 -3.01
CA GLU A 311 -4.00 -1.07 -4.44
C GLU A 311 -2.93 -1.96 -5.06
N GLN A 312 -3.37 -3.07 -5.63
CA GLN A 312 -2.57 -3.91 -6.50
C GLN A 312 -3.49 -4.89 -7.22
N CYS A 313 -2.98 -5.40 -8.34
CA CYS A 313 -3.56 -6.54 -9.04
C CYS A 313 -3.76 -7.72 -8.08
N TYR A 314 -4.89 -8.42 -8.22
CA TYR A 314 -5.24 -9.62 -7.46
C TYR A 314 -5.41 -9.40 -5.94
N SER A 315 -5.46 -8.15 -5.47
CA SER A 315 -5.54 -7.78 -4.05
C SER A 315 -6.68 -8.46 -3.27
N GLY A 316 -7.80 -8.79 -3.92
CA GLY A 316 -8.89 -9.55 -3.30
C GLY A 316 -8.52 -10.95 -2.82
N GLY A 317 -7.38 -11.51 -3.25
CA GLY A 317 -6.84 -12.79 -2.76
C GLY A 317 -6.22 -12.70 -1.36
N PHE A 318 -5.96 -11.50 -0.83
CA PHE A 318 -5.50 -11.35 0.55
C PHE A 318 -6.63 -11.52 1.58
N ILE A 319 -7.89 -11.46 1.14
CA ILE A 319 -9.05 -11.41 2.04
C ILE A 319 -9.21 -12.73 2.82
N ASP A 320 -8.97 -13.87 2.18
CA ASP A 320 -9.17 -15.18 2.81
C ASP A 320 -8.13 -15.54 3.88
N ASP A 321 -6.98 -14.87 3.90
CA ASP A 321 -6.00 -14.97 5.00
C ASP A 321 -6.18 -13.87 6.04
N VAL A 322 -6.35 -12.61 5.61
CA VAL A 322 -6.42 -11.45 6.50
C VAL A 322 -7.66 -11.47 7.40
N ILE A 323 -8.84 -11.80 6.85
CA ILE A 323 -10.12 -11.65 7.57
C ILE A 323 -10.42 -12.75 8.59
N PRO A 324 -10.00 -14.00 8.45
CA PRO A 324 -10.15 -14.97 9.53
C PRO A 324 -9.54 -14.49 10.84
N GLY A 325 -8.28 -14.02 10.81
CA GLY A 325 -7.52 -13.43 11.91
C GLY A 325 -7.57 -14.17 13.26
N PRO A 326 -6.89 -13.62 14.29
CA PRO A 326 -7.05 -14.07 15.67
C PRO A 326 -8.45 -13.72 16.20
N VAL A 327 -9.03 -14.63 17.00
CA VAL A 327 -10.34 -14.40 17.62
C VAL A 327 -10.34 -13.14 18.46
N GLY A 328 -11.22 -12.20 18.13
CA GLY A 328 -11.42 -10.95 18.87
C GLY A 328 -10.57 -9.78 18.39
N GLN A 329 -9.72 -9.97 17.36
CA GLN A 329 -9.10 -8.86 16.66
C GLN A 329 -10.02 -8.38 15.54
N GLU A 330 -10.28 -7.07 15.51
CA GLU A 330 -11.10 -6.45 14.48
C GLU A 330 -10.23 -6.16 13.26
N ARG A 331 -10.66 -6.61 12.07
CA ARG A 331 -9.94 -6.37 10.82
C ARG A 331 -10.91 -5.98 9.72
N VAL A 332 -10.51 -5.02 8.90
CA VAL A 332 -11.23 -4.61 7.70
C VAL A 332 -10.23 -4.42 6.57
N ILE A 333 -10.60 -4.86 5.37
CA ILE A 333 -9.77 -4.80 4.17
C ILE A 333 -10.61 -4.33 2.98
N ALA A 334 -10.11 -3.32 2.26
CA ALA A 334 -10.64 -2.84 1.00
C ALA A 334 -9.58 -3.09 -0.09
N THR A 335 -9.98 -3.70 -1.21
CA THR A 335 -9.06 -4.15 -2.27
C THR A 335 -9.49 -3.61 -3.62
N ALA A 336 -8.53 -3.22 -4.46
CA ALA A 336 -8.80 -2.64 -5.79
C ALA A 336 -9.39 -3.64 -6.80
N ALA A 337 -9.08 -4.92 -6.66
CA ALA A 337 -9.49 -5.95 -7.60
C ALA A 337 -9.90 -7.24 -6.88
N ASN A 338 -10.65 -8.11 -7.57
CA ASN A 338 -10.88 -9.45 -7.04
C ASN A 338 -9.61 -10.33 -7.15
N ALA A 339 -9.64 -11.51 -6.54
CA ALA A 339 -8.50 -12.43 -6.49
C ALA A 339 -8.05 -12.99 -7.86
N PHE A 340 -8.64 -12.61 -8.99
CA PHE A 340 -8.42 -13.24 -10.30
C PHE A 340 -8.16 -12.24 -11.43
N GLU A 341 -7.91 -10.97 -11.11
CA GLU A 341 -7.75 -9.92 -12.12
C GLU A 341 -6.78 -8.81 -11.70
N SER A 342 -6.33 -8.03 -12.68
CA SER A 342 -5.48 -6.86 -12.50
C SER A 342 -6.27 -5.61 -12.09
N SER A 343 -5.61 -4.70 -11.36
CA SER A 343 -6.11 -3.35 -11.11
C SER A 343 -5.62 -2.34 -12.17
N TYR A 344 -6.32 -1.22 -12.31
CA TYR A 344 -6.12 -0.26 -13.41
C TYR A 344 -5.74 1.15 -12.93
N GLY A 345 -4.47 1.53 -13.20
CA GLY A 345 -4.03 2.92 -13.13
C GLY A 345 -4.16 3.59 -11.77
N ASP A 346 -4.18 2.81 -10.69
CA ASP A 346 -4.37 3.22 -9.30
C ASP A 346 -5.65 4.05 -9.08
N THR A 347 -6.69 3.73 -9.86
CA THR A 347 -7.97 4.44 -9.87
C THR A 347 -8.71 4.24 -8.55
N PHE A 348 -8.81 2.98 -8.10
CA PHE A 348 -9.46 2.63 -6.85
C PHE A 348 -8.85 3.36 -5.65
N SER A 349 -7.53 3.23 -5.43
CA SER A 349 -6.85 3.94 -4.34
C SER A 349 -6.99 5.45 -4.42
N THR A 350 -6.85 6.05 -5.60
CA THR A 350 -7.04 7.50 -5.75
C THR A 350 -8.44 7.92 -5.30
N LEU A 351 -9.48 7.17 -5.67
CA LEU A 351 -10.86 7.46 -5.25
C LEU A 351 -11.07 7.18 -3.76
N TRP A 352 -10.50 6.09 -3.23
CA TRP A 352 -10.60 5.72 -1.84
C TRP A 352 -9.94 6.76 -0.93
N ILE A 353 -8.71 7.18 -1.25
CA ILE A 353 -8.00 8.25 -0.51
C ILE A 353 -8.81 9.55 -0.61
N SER A 354 -9.36 9.86 -1.79
CA SER A 354 -10.17 11.08 -1.95
C SER A 354 -11.44 11.06 -1.09
N ALA A 355 -12.04 9.88 -0.88
CA ALA A 355 -13.19 9.70 0.00
C ALA A 355 -12.85 10.03 1.45
N VAL A 356 -11.76 9.48 1.98
CA VAL A 356 -11.31 9.74 3.35
C VAL A 356 -10.64 11.10 3.52
N ALA A 357 -10.13 11.73 2.48
CA ALA A 357 -9.59 13.09 2.55
C ALA A 357 -10.69 14.17 2.51
N GLY A 358 -11.86 13.84 1.96
CA GLY A 358 -12.88 14.82 1.61
C GLY A 358 -12.48 15.74 0.45
N HIS A 359 -11.40 15.40 -0.26
CA HIS A 359 -10.96 16.09 -1.46
C HIS A 359 -10.14 15.18 -2.39
N ASP A 360 -10.10 15.49 -3.69
CA ASP A 360 -9.25 14.82 -4.66
C ASP A 360 -7.78 15.33 -4.62
N LYS A 361 -6.88 14.67 -5.36
CA LYS A 361 -5.46 15.08 -5.51
C LYS A 361 -5.27 16.51 -6.01
N GLY A 362 -6.26 17.09 -6.70
CA GLY A 362 -6.28 18.46 -7.19
C GLY A 362 -6.91 19.48 -6.22
N GLY A 363 -7.39 19.03 -5.05
CA GLY A 363 -8.08 19.85 -4.04
C GLY A 363 -9.57 20.08 -4.32
N GLY A 364 -10.17 19.38 -5.29
CA GLY A 364 -11.61 19.38 -5.51
C GLY A 364 -12.33 18.64 -4.39
N SER A 365 -13.41 19.20 -3.85
CA SER A 365 -14.13 18.59 -2.71
C SER A 365 -14.79 17.26 -3.09
N VAL A 366 -14.70 16.30 -2.19
CA VAL A 366 -15.33 14.97 -2.25
C VAL A 366 -16.19 14.79 -0.99
N ASP A 367 -17.35 14.15 -1.14
CA ASP A 367 -18.26 13.86 -0.02
C ASP A 367 -18.65 12.38 -0.08
N ALA A 368 -18.13 11.61 0.87
CA ALA A 368 -18.38 10.17 1.02
C ALA A 368 -19.13 9.83 2.32
N ASP A 369 -19.46 10.83 3.16
CA ASP A 369 -20.24 10.67 4.40
C ASP A 369 -21.72 10.44 4.04
N THR A 370 -22.07 9.19 3.78
CA THR A 370 -23.39 8.82 3.26
C THR A 370 -24.46 8.81 4.34
N ASP A 371 -24.09 8.49 5.58
CA ASP A 371 -25.03 8.41 6.70
C ASP A 371 -25.15 9.72 7.50
N ASN A 372 -24.33 10.72 7.16
CA ASN A 372 -24.31 12.07 7.69
C ASN A 372 -23.90 12.16 9.16
N ASP A 373 -23.15 11.17 9.69
CA ASP A 373 -22.62 11.17 11.04
C ASP A 373 -21.41 12.11 11.24
N GLY A 374 -20.86 12.62 10.14
CA GLY A 374 -19.74 13.56 10.12
C GLY A 374 -18.37 12.90 10.02
N THR A 375 -18.30 11.58 9.85
CA THR A 375 -17.10 10.79 9.61
C THR A 375 -17.24 10.04 8.28
N VAL A 376 -16.11 9.63 7.68
CA VAL A 376 -16.11 8.68 6.56
C VAL A 376 -15.52 7.38 7.08
N SER A 377 -16.36 6.37 7.18
CA SER A 377 -15.96 5.02 7.58
C SER A 377 -15.20 4.29 6.46
N MET A 378 -14.50 3.21 6.81
CA MET A 378 -13.86 2.31 5.84
C MET A 378 -14.86 1.79 4.80
N SER A 379 -16.09 1.50 5.23
CA SER A 379 -17.16 1.03 4.34
C SER A 379 -17.63 2.13 3.41
N GLU A 380 -17.75 3.37 3.88
CA GLU A 380 -18.14 4.51 3.05
C GLU A 380 -17.07 4.86 2.02
N ALA A 381 -15.81 4.87 2.43
CA ALA A 381 -14.69 5.08 1.53
C ALA A 381 -14.64 4.02 0.42
N PHE A 382 -14.84 2.74 0.79
CA PHE A 382 -14.95 1.65 -0.19
C PHE A 382 -16.13 1.84 -1.15
N LEU A 383 -17.33 2.12 -0.63
CA LEU A 383 -18.53 2.30 -1.46
C LEU A 383 -18.41 3.51 -2.38
N TYR A 384 -17.77 4.58 -1.92
CA TYR A 384 -17.45 5.73 -2.77
C TYR A 384 -16.50 5.33 -3.90
N ALA A 385 -15.41 4.63 -3.58
CA ALA A 385 -14.46 4.18 -4.60
C ALA A 385 -15.12 3.25 -5.61
N GLU A 386 -15.82 2.21 -5.17
CA GLU A 386 -16.53 1.25 -6.04
C GLU A 386 -17.57 1.95 -6.94
N ALA A 387 -18.28 2.95 -6.45
CA ALA A 387 -19.31 3.66 -7.22
C ALA A 387 -18.74 4.61 -8.29
N ASN A 388 -17.50 5.08 -8.09
CA ASN A 388 -16.85 6.07 -8.97
C ASN A 388 -15.73 5.46 -9.82
N ASP A 389 -15.34 4.23 -9.53
CA ASP A 389 -14.44 3.46 -10.37
C ASP A 389 -15.18 3.00 -11.63
N HIS A 390 -14.59 3.29 -12.78
CA HIS A 390 -15.14 2.99 -14.10
C HIS A 390 -14.19 2.11 -14.91
N GLU A 391 -13.11 1.66 -14.30
CA GLU A 391 -12.19 0.71 -14.88
C GLU A 391 -12.78 -0.71 -14.83
N SER A 392 -12.15 -1.62 -15.59
CA SER A 392 -12.62 -3.01 -15.69
C SER A 392 -12.03 -3.87 -14.56
N GLU A 393 -12.26 -3.46 -13.32
CA GLU A 393 -11.87 -4.14 -12.07
C GLU A 393 -13.07 -4.32 -11.14
N HIS A 394 -12.98 -5.25 -10.19
CA HIS A 394 -14.04 -5.58 -9.24
C HIS A 394 -13.50 -5.48 -7.81
N PRO A 395 -13.43 -4.27 -7.24
CA PRO A 395 -13.03 -4.06 -5.85
C PRO A 395 -13.76 -5.00 -4.89
N GLN A 396 -13.05 -5.51 -3.88
CA GLN A 396 -13.64 -6.37 -2.85
C GLN A 396 -13.45 -5.77 -1.46
N TYR A 397 -14.38 -6.10 -0.56
CA TYR A 397 -14.38 -5.66 0.82
C TYR A 397 -14.55 -6.85 1.76
N GLY A 398 -13.70 -6.92 2.78
CA GLY A 398 -13.73 -7.96 3.79
C GLY A 398 -13.70 -7.35 5.19
N GLU A 399 -14.38 -7.99 6.14
CA GLU A 399 -14.41 -7.51 7.53
C GLU A 399 -14.67 -8.64 8.52
N THR A 400 -14.03 -8.54 9.69
CA THR A 400 -14.34 -9.34 10.88
C THR A 400 -14.27 -8.46 12.12
N PRO A 401 -15.29 -8.48 13.01
CA PRO A 401 -16.61 -9.05 12.77
C PRO A 401 -17.35 -8.30 11.66
N VAL A 402 -18.37 -8.93 11.08
CA VAL A 402 -19.26 -8.26 10.12
C VAL A 402 -19.83 -6.98 10.74
N THR A 403 -19.95 -5.93 9.93
CA THR A 403 -20.33 -4.53 10.22
C THR A 403 -19.26 -3.63 10.84
N ILE A 404 -18.11 -4.15 11.27
CA ILE A 404 -17.10 -3.30 11.93
C ILE A 404 -16.58 -2.19 11.02
N GLY A 405 -16.55 -2.44 9.71
CA GLY A 405 -16.12 -1.46 8.72
C GLY A 405 -17.06 -0.26 8.57
N SER A 406 -18.30 -0.34 9.06
CA SER A 406 -19.22 0.80 9.11
C SER A 406 -18.97 1.75 10.29
N THR A 407 -18.14 1.34 11.25
CA THR A 407 -17.80 2.15 12.42
C THR A 407 -16.34 2.56 12.44
N LEU A 408 -15.44 1.76 11.87
CA LEU A 408 -14.02 2.09 11.76
C LEU A 408 -13.81 3.19 10.73
N ALA A 409 -13.01 4.18 11.10
CA ALA A 409 -12.56 5.28 10.28
C ALA A 409 -11.12 5.62 10.64
N LEU A 410 -10.45 6.45 9.83
CA LEU A 410 -9.06 6.83 10.10
C LEU A 410 -8.92 7.76 11.31
N ASN A 411 -10.01 8.26 11.89
CA ASN A 411 -10.00 8.96 13.17
C ASN A 411 -10.13 7.96 14.35
N SER A 412 -9.50 8.25 15.50
CA SER A 412 -9.54 7.36 16.68
C SER A 412 -10.91 7.23 17.34
N CYS A 413 -11.94 7.91 16.83
CA CYS A 413 -13.26 7.95 17.45
C CYS A 413 -14.26 7.00 16.82
N TYR A 414 -13.97 5.72 16.88
CA TYR A 414 -14.96 4.69 16.58
C TYR A 414 -15.55 4.12 17.87
N LEU A 415 -16.85 3.83 17.85
CA LEU A 415 -17.50 3.06 18.92
C LEU A 415 -16.94 1.63 18.89
N PRO A 416 -16.66 0.97 20.04
CA PRO A 416 -17.08 1.31 21.39
C PRO A 416 -15.92 1.81 22.27
N VAL A 417 -15.02 2.67 21.78
CA VAL A 417 -13.95 3.23 22.62
C VAL A 417 -14.57 4.03 23.77
N VAL A 418 -14.45 3.56 25.01
CA VAL A 418 -14.96 4.24 26.22
C VAL A 418 -13.83 5.02 26.90
N PRO A 419 -14.15 6.02 27.73
CA PRO A 419 -13.14 6.70 28.51
C PRO A 419 -12.44 5.74 29.49
N ILE A 420 -11.25 6.10 29.94
CA ILE A 420 -10.46 5.33 30.92
C ILE A 420 -10.51 6.06 32.26
N ALA A 421 -11.08 5.42 33.29
CA ALA A 421 -11.00 5.90 34.66
C ALA A 421 -9.64 5.60 35.27
N ASN A 422 -9.08 6.58 35.98
CA ASN A 422 -7.89 6.42 36.81
C ASN A 422 -8.15 7.12 38.15
N ALA A 423 -8.47 6.33 39.18
CA ALA A 423 -8.77 6.81 40.53
C ALA A 423 -7.51 7.21 41.33
N GLY A 424 -6.33 6.99 40.76
CA GLY A 424 -5.03 7.16 41.40
C GLY A 424 -4.68 6.02 42.38
N PRO A 425 -3.48 6.05 43.00
CA PRO A 425 -3.07 5.02 43.95
C PRO A 425 -3.89 5.01 45.24
N ASP A 426 -3.99 3.84 45.88
CA ASP A 426 -4.57 3.67 47.22
C ASP A 426 -3.97 4.65 48.24
N GLN A 427 -4.84 5.31 49.00
CA GLN A 427 -4.43 6.28 50.02
C GLN A 427 -4.53 5.70 51.44
N THR A 428 -3.48 5.91 52.23
CA THR A 428 -3.50 5.63 53.69
C THR A 428 -3.43 6.94 54.45
N VAL A 429 -4.47 7.24 55.23
CA VAL A 429 -4.58 8.48 56.01
C VAL A 429 -4.90 8.18 57.49
N GLU A 430 -4.37 9.02 58.38
CA GLU A 430 -4.68 8.92 59.81
C GLU A 430 -6.10 9.40 60.11
N GLN A 431 -6.76 8.75 61.08
CA GLN A 431 -8.10 9.17 61.50
C GLN A 431 -8.03 10.47 62.32
N THR A 432 -8.67 11.53 61.84
CA THR A 432 -8.64 12.86 62.50
C THR A 432 -9.86 13.12 63.38
N SER A 433 -10.97 12.40 63.17
CA SER A 433 -12.17 12.51 64.00
C SER A 433 -12.98 11.21 64.05
N LEU A 434 -13.83 11.05 65.07
CA LEU A 434 -14.80 9.94 65.14
C LEU A 434 -15.81 9.93 63.98
N ALA A 435 -16.02 11.07 63.30
CA ALA A 435 -16.89 11.18 62.13
C ALA A 435 -16.18 10.77 60.82
N GLY A 436 -14.87 10.52 60.86
CA GLY A 436 -14.04 10.18 59.71
C GLY A 436 -12.93 11.20 59.45
N THR A 437 -12.17 10.97 58.38
CA THR A 437 -11.13 11.85 57.86
C THR A 437 -11.49 12.35 56.47
N PRO A 438 -11.37 13.66 56.18
CA PRO A 438 -11.49 14.18 54.83
C PRO A 438 -10.28 13.74 53.99
N VAL A 439 -10.54 13.18 52.81
CA VAL A 439 -9.53 12.75 51.83
C VAL A 439 -9.87 13.40 50.50
N MET A 440 -8.86 13.97 49.85
CA MET A 440 -8.97 14.50 48.50
C MET A 440 -8.73 13.34 47.52
N LEU A 441 -9.75 13.03 46.73
CA LEU A 441 -9.66 12.10 45.62
C LEU A 441 -9.04 12.83 44.43
N ASP A 442 -8.43 12.10 43.51
CA ASP A 442 -7.78 12.70 42.34
C ASP A 442 -7.94 11.79 41.12
N GLY A 443 -8.87 12.18 40.25
CA GLY A 443 -9.13 11.51 38.97
C GLY A 443 -8.46 12.21 37.80
N SER A 444 -7.52 13.13 38.03
CA SER A 444 -6.88 13.89 36.96
C SER A 444 -6.08 13.04 35.97
N GLY A 445 -5.80 11.78 36.33
CA GLY A 445 -5.20 10.80 35.42
C GLY A 445 -6.19 10.12 34.46
N SER A 446 -7.51 10.34 34.60
CA SER A 446 -8.49 9.79 33.66
C SER A 446 -8.42 10.52 32.33
N ALA A 447 -8.61 9.79 31.23
CA ALA A 447 -8.61 10.34 29.88
C ALA A 447 -9.71 9.69 29.04
N ASP A 448 -10.26 10.45 28.10
CA ASP A 448 -11.02 9.87 27.00
C ASP A 448 -10.06 9.68 25.81
N PRO A 449 -9.92 8.48 25.25
CA PRO A 449 -9.07 8.27 24.07
C PRO A 449 -9.53 9.09 22.86
N CYS A 450 -10.80 9.51 22.87
CA CYS A 450 -11.42 10.36 21.89
C CYS A 450 -11.21 11.88 22.13
N GLY A 451 -10.43 12.26 23.15
CA GLY A 451 -10.20 13.66 23.50
C GLY A 451 -11.43 14.41 24.05
N GLU A 452 -12.54 13.71 24.28
CA GLU A 452 -13.78 14.33 24.76
C GLU A 452 -13.68 14.74 26.24
N ALA A 453 -14.40 15.80 26.57
CA ALA A 453 -14.43 16.31 27.94
C ALA A 453 -15.06 15.30 28.90
N LEU A 454 -14.33 14.94 29.96
CA LEU A 454 -14.78 13.99 30.96
C LEU A 454 -15.72 14.61 31.99
N THR A 455 -16.74 13.82 32.34
CA THR A 455 -17.49 13.96 33.59
C THR A 455 -17.10 12.85 34.55
N TYR A 456 -17.07 13.14 35.85
CA TYR A 456 -16.52 12.26 36.88
C TYR A 456 -17.58 11.88 37.91
N SER A 457 -17.72 10.59 38.16
CA SER A 457 -18.63 10.02 39.16
C SER A 457 -17.87 9.13 40.13
N TRP A 458 -17.74 9.60 41.37
CA TRP A 458 -17.12 8.86 42.46
C TRP A 458 -18.20 8.24 43.34
N THR A 459 -18.04 6.97 43.72
CA THR A 459 -18.98 6.27 44.60
C THR A 459 -18.26 5.46 45.66
N TRP A 460 -18.84 5.38 46.86
CA TRP A 460 -18.39 4.52 47.95
C TRP A 460 -19.56 4.13 48.85
N SER A 461 -19.35 3.22 49.80
CA SER A 461 -20.40 2.67 50.66
C SER A 461 -21.19 3.70 51.50
N GLY A 462 -20.68 4.93 51.62
CA GLY A 462 -21.26 6.00 52.43
C GLY A 462 -21.63 7.27 51.67
N GLY A 463 -21.47 7.31 50.35
CA GLY A 463 -21.75 8.53 49.58
C GLY A 463 -21.26 8.51 48.13
N SER A 464 -21.35 9.67 47.51
CA SER A 464 -20.85 9.92 46.15
C SER A 464 -20.34 11.35 46.03
N ALA A 465 -19.51 11.60 45.02
CA ALA A 465 -19.04 12.93 44.67
C ALA A 465 -18.83 13.05 43.16
N THR A 466 -18.69 14.28 42.67
CA THR A 466 -18.40 14.57 41.26
C THR A 466 -17.27 15.57 41.12
N GLY A 467 -16.65 15.59 39.94
CA GLY A 467 -15.51 16.45 39.62
C GLY A 467 -14.17 15.69 39.65
N VAL A 468 -13.12 16.37 39.18
CA VAL A 468 -11.77 15.80 39.02
C VAL A 468 -11.15 15.49 40.39
N THR A 469 -11.21 16.44 41.33
CA THR A 469 -10.56 16.33 42.66
C THR A 469 -11.54 16.58 43.83
N PRO A 470 -12.60 15.77 43.99
CA PRO A 470 -13.56 15.98 45.06
C PRO A 470 -13.01 15.58 46.43
N MET A 471 -13.64 16.11 47.48
CA MET A 471 -13.34 15.74 48.86
C MET A 471 -14.38 14.76 49.40
N GLY A 472 -13.94 13.56 49.79
CA GLY A 472 -14.73 12.57 50.50
C GLY A 472 -14.41 12.55 52.00
N THR A 473 -15.32 12.08 52.85
CA THR A 473 -15.02 11.84 54.28
C THR A 473 -15.22 10.36 54.58
N PHE A 474 -14.16 9.72 55.09
CA PHE A 474 -14.11 8.26 55.24
C PHE A 474 -13.94 7.82 56.69
N PRO A 475 -14.65 6.77 57.14
CA PRO A 475 -14.55 6.24 58.50
C PRO A 475 -13.24 5.46 58.70
N LEU A 476 -12.96 5.04 59.95
CA LEU A 476 -11.84 4.15 60.25
C LEU A 476 -11.99 2.81 59.52
N GLY A 477 -10.90 2.36 58.89
CA GLY A 477 -10.83 1.10 58.17
C GLY A 477 -10.67 1.32 56.67
N THR A 478 -10.79 0.24 55.91
CA THR A 478 -10.70 0.27 54.44
C THR A 478 -12.05 0.66 53.84
N THR A 479 -12.07 1.70 53.00
CA THR A 479 -13.22 2.05 52.16
C THR A 479 -12.81 1.91 50.71
N VAL A 480 -13.55 1.10 49.94
CA VAL A 480 -13.40 1.06 48.48
C VAL A 480 -14.13 2.27 47.90
N VAL A 481 -13.40 3.04 47.10
CA VAL A 481 -13.91 4.20 46.38
C VAL A 481 -13.73 3.89 44.90
N THR A 482 -14.79 4.07 44.13
CA THR A 482 -14.83 3.71 42.71
C THR A 482 -15.06 4.95 41.87
N LEU A 483 -14.28 5.11 40.80
CA LEU A 483 -14.41 6.15 39.80
C LEU A 483 -14.97 5.57 38.50
N VAL A 484 -16.01 6.22 37.97
CA VAL A 484 -16.45 6.08 36.58
C VAL A 484 -16.36 7.45 35.93
N VAL A 485 -15.77 7.50 34.74
CA VAL A 485 -15.77 8.71 33.90
C VAL A 485 -16.64 8.50 32.67
N THR A 486 -17.31 9.57 32.23
CA THR A 486 -18.19 9.55 31.06
C THR A 486 -17.83 10.68 30.11
N ALA A 487 -17.70 10.37 28.83
CA ALA A 487 -17.46 11.32 27.74
C ALA A 487 -18.46 11.05 26.62
N ASP A 488 -19.17 12.08 26.19
CA ASP A 488 -20.24 11.99 25.17
C ASP A 488 -21.18 10.77 25.29
N GLY A 489 -21.62 10.50 26.53
CA GLY A 489 -22.52 9.36 26.82
C GLY A 489 -21.85 7.99 26.92
N ARG A 490 -20.58 7.85 26.54
CA ARG A 490 -19.74 6.65 26.71
C ARG A 490 -19.15 6.63 28.13
N SER A 491 -19.28 5.52 28.86
CA SER A 491 -18.79 5.42 30.25
C SER A 491 -17.70 4.38 30.38
N SER A 492 -16.67 4.70 31.17
CA SER A 492 -15.59 3.77 31.50
C SER A 492 -16.10 2.56 32.27
N GLU A 493 -15.31 1.49 32.26
CA GLU A 493 -15.36 0.55 33.38
C GLU A 493 -14.99 1.26 34.69
N PRO A 494 -15.51 0.80 35.83
CA PRO A 494 -15.14 1.37 37.11
C PRO A 494 -13.70 0.98 37.51
N ASP A 495 -12.89 1.97 37.89
CA ASP A 495 -11.65 1.81 38.66
C ASP A 495 -11.98 1.94 40.15
#